data_AF-A0A8T3UA84-F1
#
_entry.id   AF-A0A8T3UA84-F1
#
_cell.length_a   1.000
_cell.length_b   1.000
_cell.length_c   1.000
_cell.angle_alpha   90.00
_cell.angle_beta   90.00
_cell.angle_gamma   90.00
#
_symmetry.space_group_name_H-M   'P 1'
#
loop_
_entity.id
_entity.type
_entity.pdbx_description
1 polymer ?
#
loop_
_entity_poly.entity_id
_entity_poly.type
_entity_poly.pdbx_seq_one_letter_code
_entity_poly.pdbx_strand_id
1 'polypeptide(L)'
;MSNKKKQANARNGKEMQRRYLIDTLFQLETLKWVFLSFVLIIFGGFRYIKYLLLLILVWDLLQTKYLFSLKWFKNLKYIVNALIIFLFILNLKLFIPRNIVEAILVIILVYVFNQKYIKNYDKFKSLGGDTDEE
;
A
#
# COMPACT_ATOMS: atom_id res chain seq x y z
N MET A 1 -39.01 -20.54 3.01
CA MET A 1 -37.64 -20.88 2.53
C MET A 1 -36.95 -19.80 1.67
N SER A 2 -37.69 -18.88 1.01
CA SER A 2 -37.14 -17.85 0.10
C SER A 2 -36.21 -16.80 0.76
N ASN A 3 -36.55 -16.32 1.97
CA ASN A 3 -35.73 -15.29 2.65
C ASN A 3 -34.34 -15.80 3.10
N LYS A 4 -34.22 -17.06 3.54
CA LYS A 4 -32.92 -17.64 3.92
C LYS A 4 -31.96 -17.75 2.73
N LYS A 5 -32.46 -18.14 1.54
CA LYS A 5 -31.64 -18.18 0.30
C LYS A 5 -31.21 -16.78 -0.16
N LYS A 6 -32.09 -15.77 -0.08
CA LYS A 6 -31.74 -14.37 -0.40
C LYS A 6 -30.68 -13.81 0.54
N GLN A 7 -30.78 -14.08 1.85
CA GLN A 7 -29.78 -13.65 2.83
C GLN A 7 -28.42 -14.35 2.64
N ALA A 8 -28.41 -15.65 2.33
CA ALA A 8 -27.19 -16.40 2.04
C ALA A 8 -26.48 -15.88 0.78
N ASN A 9 -27.22 -15.62 -0.31
CA ASN A 9 -26.64 -15.02 -1.52
C ASN A 9 -26.08 -13.61 -1.27
N ALA A 10 -26.75 -12.80 -0.45
CA ALA A 10 -26.26 -11.47 -0.09
C ALA A 10 -24.96 -11.53 0.75
N ARG A 11 -24.84 -12.50 1.67
CA ARG A 11 -23.59 -12.75 2.41
C ARG A 11 -22.46 -13.20 1.48
N ASN A 12 -22.71 -14.20 0.63
CA ASN A 12 -21.71 -14.70 -0.32
C ASN A 12 -21.24 -13.59 -1.29
N GLY A 13 -22.15 -12.73 -1.75
CA GLY A 13 -21.81 -11.59 -2.60
C GLY A 13 -20.91 -10.56 -1.88
N LYS A 14 -21.16 -10.28 -0.61
CA LYS A 14 -20.31 -9.40 0.21
C LYS A 14 -18.92 -10.00 0.45
N GLU A 15 -18.84 -11.29 0.77
CA GLU A 15 -17.55 -11.99 0.94
C GLU A 15 -16.73 -12.00 -0.35
N MET A 16 -17.36 -12.26 -1.49
CA MET A 16 -16.70 -12.24 -2.80
C MET A 16 -16.15 -10.85 -3.13
N GLN A 17 -16.92 -9.79 -2.83
CA GLN A 17 -16.46 -8.41 -2.98
C GLN A 17 -15.31 -8.07 -2.02
N ARG A 18 -15.34 -8.54 -0.77
CA ARG A 18 -14.24 -8.35 0.19
C ARG A 18 -12.94 -8.98 -0.30
N ARG A 19 -12.98 -10.24 -0.75
CA ARG A 19 -11.81 -10.94 -1.32
C ARG A 19 -11.25 -10.21 -2.53
N TYR A 20 -12.13 -9.79 -3.44
CA TYR A 20 -11.73 -9.01 -4.62
C TYR A 20 -11.04 -7.69 -4.24
N LEU A 21 -11.53 -6.99 -3.22
CA LEU A 21 -10.91 -5.75 -2.73
C LEU A 21 -9.54 -6.00 -2.08
N ILE A 22 -9.38 -7.08 -1.31
CA ILE A 22 -8.08 -7.49 -0.75
C ILE A 22 -7.08 -7.75 -1.87
N ASP A 23 -7.46 -8.55 -2.87
CA ASP A 23 -6.59 -8.85 -4.02
C ASP A 23 -6.23 -7.58 -4.79
N THR A 24 -7.21 -6.69 -5.02
CA THR A 24 -6.99 -5.41 -5.70
C THR A 24 -6.01 -4.52 -4.93
N LEU A 25 -6.12 -4.47 -3.60
CA LEU A 25 -5.24 -3.69 -2.74
C LEU A 25 -3.82 -4.26 -2.72
N PHE A 26 -3.69 -5.59 -2.69
CA PHE A 26 -2.40 -6.26 -2.80
C PHE A 26 -1.75 -6.03 -4.17
N GLN A 27 -2.51 -6.12 -5.26
CA GLN A 27 -2.03 -5.79 -6.60
C GLN A 27 -1.57 -4.34 -6.72
N LEU A 28 -2.32 -3.40 -6.13
CA LEU A 28 -1.98 -1.98 -6.13
C LEU A 28 -0.65 -1.72 -5.39
N GLU A 29 -0.46 -2.39 -4.25
CA GLU A 29 0.78 -2.30 -3.47
C GLU A 29 1.96 -2.98 -4.17
N THR A 30 1.73 -4.12 -4.83
CA THR A 30 2.73 -4.77 -5.67
C THR A 30 3.15 -3.87 -6.82
N LEU A 31 2.19 -3.18 -7.46
CA LEU A 31 2.50 -2.23 -8.52
C LEU A 31 3.33 -1.06 -8.00
N LYS A 32 2.96 -0.47 -6.85
CA LYS A 32 3.75 0.57 -6.16
C LYS A 32 5.18 0.08 -5.89
N TRP A 33 5.32 -1.14 -5.39
CA TRP A 33 6.61 -1.77 -5.10
C TRP A 33 7.48 -1.92 -6.35
N VAL A 34 6.92 -2.40 -7.46
CA VAL A 34 7.64 -2.55 -8.73
C VAL A 34 8.12 -1.19 -9.24
N PHE A 35 7.25 -0.17 -9.22
CA PHE A 35 7.63 1.18 -9.63
C PHE A 35 8.74 1.76 -8.77
N LEU A 36 8.61 1.67 -7.44
CA LEU A 36 9.63 2.19 -6.51
C LEU A 36 10.95 1.42 -6.60
N SER A 37 10.90 0.11 -6.80
CA SER A 37 12.11 -0.71 -7.01
C SER A 37 12.83 -0.33 -8.30
N PHE A 38 12.09 -0.11 -9.38
CA PHE A 38 12.66 0.33 -10.66
C PHE A 38 13.33 1.70 -10.55
N VAL A 39 12.68 2.64 -9.88
CA VAL A 39 13.23 3.96 -9.50
C VAL A 39 14.54 3.77 -8.72
N LEU A 40 14.58 2.94 -7.68
CA LEU A 40 15.79 2.71 -6.87
C LEU A 40 16.96 2.10 -7.65
N ILE A 41 16.69 1.29 -8.67
CA ILE A 41 17.70 0.68 -9.54
C ILE A 41 18.33 1.74 -10.45
N ILE A 42 17.50 2.56 -11.10
CA ILE A 42 17.95 3.56 -12.08
C ILE A 42 18.71 4.71 -11.42
N PHE A 43 18.23 5.20 -10.28
CA PHE A 43 18.74 6.45 -9.72
C PHE A 43 19.98 6.26 -8.86
N GLY A 44 20.97 7.16 -9.00
CA GLY A 44 22.20 7.15 -8.21
C GLY A 44 21.95 7.62 -6.78
N GLY A 45 22.18 6.77 -5.78
CA GLY A 45 21.94 7.06 -4.37
C GLY A 45 22.90 6.30 -3.45
N PHE A 46 22.82 6.53 -2.14
CA PHE A 46 23.66 5.81 -1.18
C PHE A 46 23.32 4.32 -1.14
N ARG A 47 24.32 3.46 -1.39
CA ARG A 47 24.13 1.99 -1.50
C ARG A 47 23.41 1.39 -0.29
N TYR A 48 23.75 1.81 0.93
CA TYR A 48 23.12 1.32 2.16
C TYR A 48 21.66 1.76 2.31
N ILE A 49 21.34 3.02 1.97
CA ILE A 49 19.97 3.54 2.04
C ILE A 49 19.09 2.86 1.00
N LYS A 50 19.63 2.52 -0.19
CA LYS A 50 18.92 1.71 -1.18
C LYS A 50 18.51 0.34 -0.65
N TYR A 51 19.42 -0.38 0.02
CA TYR A 51 19.09 -1.69 0.60
C TYR A 51 18.04 -1.56 1.71
N LEU A 52 18.15 -0.52 2.54
CA LEU A 52 17.16 -0.24 3.58
C LEU A 52 15.77 0.07 2.97
N LEU A 53 15.72 0.87 1.90
CA LEU A 53 14.49 1.14 1.14
C LEU A 53 13.89 -0.13 0.55
N LEU A 54 14.69 -1.01 -0.05
CA LEU A 54 14.22 -2.29 -0.57
C LEU A 54 13.64 -3.18 0.55
N LEU A 55 14.30 -3.24 1.70
CA LEU A 55 13.80 -3.99 2.87
C LEU A 55 12.46 -3.45 3.36
N ILE A 56 12.33 -2.13 3.47
CA ILE A 56 11.06 -1.49 3.88
C ILE A 56 9.97 -1.67 2.85
N LEU A 57 10.30 -1.65 1.55
CA LEU A 57 9.34 -1.93 0.49
C LEU A 57 8.82 -3.38 0.57
N VAL A 58 9.68 -4.35 0.89
CA VAL A 58 9.26 -5.73 1.15
C VAL A 58 8.39 -5.80 2.42
N TRP A 59 8.78 -5.11 3.49
CA TRP A 59 7.97 -5.02 4.72
C TRP A 59 6.58 -4.44 4.45
N ASP A 60 6.50 -3.40 3.62
CA ASP A 60 5.25 -2.75 3.24
C ASP A 60 4.29 -3.70 2.48
N LEU A 61 4.82 -4.60 1.64
CA LEU A 61 4.06 -5.67 1.00
C LEU A 61 3.60 -6.74 1.99
N LEU A 62 4.48 -7.18 2.89
CA LEU A 62 4.13 -8.15 3.93
C LEU A 62 3.04 -7.60 4.84
N GLN A 63 3.11 -6.31 5.19
CA GLN A 63 2.09 -5.65 5.97
C GLN A 63 0.73 -5.70 5.25
N THR A 64 0.67 -5.33 3.96
CA THR A 64 -0.58 -5.41 3.17
C THR A 64 -1.12 -6.84 3.06
N LYS A 65 -0.27 -7.86 3.08
CA LYS A 65 -0.73 -9.25 2.98
C LYS A 65 -1.24 -9.82 4.31
N TYR A 66 -0.55 -9.55 5.40
CA TYR A 66 -0.78 -10.24 6.68
C TYR A 66 -1.45 -9.39 7.75
N LEU A 67 -1.29 -8.06 7.70
CA LEU A 67 -1.76 -7.15 8.75
C LEU A 67 -3.00 -6.35 8.32
N PHE A 68 -3.55 -6.65 7.14
CA PHE A 68 -4.64 -5.92 6.50
C PHE A 68 -5.94 -5.86 7.32
N SER A 69 -6.24 -6.90 8.09
CA SER A 69 -7.46 -6.98 8.91
C SER A 69 -7.38 -6.15 10.20
N LEU A 70 -6.20 -5.67 10.59
CA LEU A 70 -6.04 -4.96 11.85
C LEU A 70 -6.74 -3.60 11.83
N LYS A 71 -7.45 -3.28 12.92
CA LYS A 71 -8.14 -1.99 13.11
C LYS A 71 -7.22 -0.77 12.94
N TRP A 72 -5.94 -0.90 13.31
CA TRP A 72 -4.91 0.14 13.24
C TRP A 72 -4.06 0.10 11.97
N PHE A 73 -4.39 -0.79 11.02
CA PHE A 73 -3.62 -0.99 9.80
C PHE A 73 -3.45 0.30 8.99
N LYS A 74 -4.49 1.15 8.91
CA LYS A 74 -4.44 2.44 8.20
C LYS A 74 -3.31 3.33 8.74
N ASN A 75 -3.18 3.43 10.07
CA ASN A 75 -2.16 4.26 10.71
C ASN A 75 -0.76 3.70 10.48
N LEU A 76 -0.59 2.37 10.63
CA LEU A 76 0.68 1.70 10.32
C LEU A 76 1.10 1.94 8.87
N LYS A 77 0.16 1.85 7.92
CA LYS A 77 0.41 2.08 6.49
C LYS A 77 0.87 3.52 6.21
N TYR A 78 0.29 4.51 6.89
CA TYR A 78 0.77 5.89 6.80
C TYR A 78 2.18 6.07 7.33
N ILE A 79 2.51 5.46 8.48
CA ILE A 79 3.85 5.52 9.06
C ILE A 79 4.87 4.93 8.10
N VAL A 80 4.60 3.74 7.54
CA VAL A 80 5.51 3.09 6.59
C VAL A 80 5.66 3.91 5.30
N ASN A 81 4.57 4.44 4.74
CA ASN A 81 4.64 5.32 3.57
C ASN A 81 5.45 6.61 3.86
N ALA A 82 5.29 7.22 5.04
CA ALA A 82 6.09 8.38 5.44
C ALA A 82 7.57 8.02 5.58
N LEU A 83 7.87 6.85 6.14
CA LEU A 83 9.24 6.36 6.31
C LEU A 83 9.91 6.04 4.96
N ILE A 84 9.16 5.51 3.99
CA ILE A 84 9.61 5.32 2.60
C ILE A 84 9.99 6.68 1.99
N ILE A 85 9.12 7.69 2.10
CA ILE A 85 9.40 9.03 1.56
C ILE A 85 10.63 9.64 2.23
N PHE A 86 10.71 9.57 3.56
CA PHE A 86 11.84 10.08 4.33
C PHE A 86 13.16 9.44 3.91
N LEU A 87 13.21 8.11 3.80
CA LEU A 87 14.39 7.41 3.32
C LEU A 87 14.72 7.73 1.87
N PHE A 88 13.71 7.93 1.02
CA PHE A 88 13.93 8.32 -0.36
C PHE A 88 14.60 9.69 -0.46
N ILE A 89 14.17 10.65 0.36
CA ILE A 89 14.81 11.98 0.46
C ILE A 89 16.25 11.84 0.96
N LEU A 90 16.50 11.03 1.99
CA LEU A 90 17.85 10.77 2.49
C LEU A 90 18.75 10.06 1.47
N ASN A 91 18.17 9.29 0.55
CA ASN A 91 18.91 8.58 -0.50
C ASN A 91 19.45 9.52 -1.59
N LEU A 92 18.92 10.74 -1.71
CA LEU A 92 19.34 11.71 -2.73
C LEU A 92 20.78 12.15 -2.46
N LYS A 93 21.70 11.62 -3.26
CA LYS A 93 23.13 11.93 -3.18
C LYS A 93 23.37 13.23 -3.97
N LEU A 94 23.39 14.36 -3.25
CA LEU A 94 23.51 15.75 -3.73
C LEU A 94 22.19 16.37 -4.23
N PHE A 95 21.92 17.61 -3.82
CA PHE A 95 20.81 18.46 -4.28
C PHE A 95 21.06 18.99 -5.71
N ILE A 96 21.34 18.09 -6.65
CA ILE A 96 21.34 18.41 -8.07
C ILE A 96 19.87 18.55 -8.49
N PRO A 97 19.48 19.52 -9.33
CA PRO A 97 18.08 19.72 -9.73
C PRO A 97 17.42 18.45 -10.30
N ARG A 98 18.20 17.57 -10.95
CA ARG A 98 17.75 16.24 -11.39
C ARG A 98 17.19 15.40 -10.22
N ASN A 99 17.91 15.32 -9.10
CA ASN A 99 17.52 14.57 -7.90
C ASN A 99 16.28 15.16 -7.22
N ILE A 100 16.06 16.47 -7.33
CA ILE A 100 14.86 17.14 -6.80
C ILE A 100 13.62 16.73 -7.61
N VAL A 101 13.71 16.72 -8.94
CA VAL A 101 12.63 16.27 -9.82
C VAL A 101 12.29 14.79 -9.55
N GLU A 102 13.32 13.96 -9.32
CA GLU A 102 13.16 12.55 -8.96
C GLU A 102 12.40 12.38 -7.64
N ALA A 103 12.75 13.16 -6.62
CA ALA A 103 12.06 13.13 -5.32
C ALA A 103 10.59 13.55 -5.45
N ILE A 104 10.31 14.60 -6.21
CA ILE A 104 8.94 15.07 -6.48
C ILE A 104 8.13 13.98 -7.19
N LEU A 105 8.70 13.33 -8.20
CA LEU A 105 8.04 12.21 -8.90
C LEU A 105 7.68 11.08 -7.95
N VAL A 106 8.60 10.69 -7.07
CA VAL A 106 8.34 9.63 -6.07
C VAL A 106 7.28 10.03 -5.06
N ILE A 107 7.30 11.27 -4.56
CA ILE A 107 6.29 11.78 -3.64
C ILE A 107 4.91 11.75 -4.29
N ILE A 108 4.78 12.24 -5.54
CA ILE A 108 3.52 12.21 -6.29
C ILE A 108 3.05 10.76 -6.49
N LEU A 109 3.95 9.86 -6.86
CA LEU A 109 3.62 8.46 -7.11
C LEU A 109 3.12 7.79 -5.83
N VAL A 110 3.86 7.90 -4.71
CA VAL A 110 3.42 7.39 -3.41
C VAL A 110 2.07 7.98 -3.00
N TYR A 111 1.86 9.28 -3.21
CA TYR A 111 0.60 9.95 -2.88
C TYR A 111 -0.59 9.40 -3.68
N VAL A 112 -0.44 9.25 -5.01
CA VAL A 112 -1.50 8.71 -5.89
C VAL A 112 -1.85 7.26 -5.51
N PHE A 113 -0.83 6.43 -5.25
CA PHE A 113 -1.06 5.06 -4.80
C PHE A 113 -1.75 5.03 -3.43
N ASN A 114 -1.32 5.86 -2.49
CA ASN A 114 -1.91 5.93 -1.16
C ASN A 114 -3.38 6.39 -1.20
N GLN A 115 -3.73 7.39 -2.04
CA GLN A 115 -5.12 7.81 -2.22
C GLN A 115 -6.00 6.67 -2.76
N LYS A 116 -5.54 5.98 -3.81
CA LYS A 116 -6.27 4.82 -4.37
C LYS A 116 -6.42 3.70 -3.34
N TYR A 117 -5.37 3.47 -2.55
CA TYR A 117 -5.37 2.48 -1.48
C TYR A 117 -6.44 2.79 -0.44
N ILE A 118 -6.47 4.01 0.09
CA ILE A 118 -7.42 4.43 1.13
C ILE A 118 -8.87 4.31 0.64
N LYS A 119 -9.15 4.74 -0.59
CA LYS A 119 -10.50 4.64 -1.17
C LYS A 119 -10.99 3.19 -1.22
N ASN A 120 -10.12 2.26 -1.60
CA ASN A 120 -10.44 0.84 -1.65
C ASN A 120 -10.50 0.21 -0.26
N TYR A 121 -9.65 0.63 0.67
CA TYR A 121 -9.67 0.19 2.07
C TYR A 121 -10.93 0.64 2.81
N ASP A 122 -11.35 1.91 2.64
CA ASP A 122 -12.57 2.43 3.25
C ASP A 122 -13.81 1.71 2.69
N LYS A 123 -13.79 1.29 1.41
CA LYS A 123 -14.81 0.42 0.80
C LYS A 123 -14.79 -1.01 1.36
N PHE A 124 -13.62 -1.55 1.67
CA PHE A 124 -13.50 -2.83 2.37
C PHE A 124 -14.06 -2.74 3.80
N LYS A 125 -13.73 -1.67 4.52
CA LYS A 125 -14.22 -1.39 5.86
C LYS A 125 -15.74 -1.24 5.90
N SER A 126 -16.33 -0.50 4.96
CA SER A 126 -17.80 -0.33 4.89
C SER A 126 -18.55 -1.63 4.58
N LEU A 127 -17.88 -2.64 4.03
CA LEU A 127 -18.42 -3.98 3.87
C LEU A 127 -18.32 -4.82 5.15
N GLY A 128 -17.77 -4.29 6.25
CA GLY A 128 -17.59 -4.94 7.56
C GLY A 128 -16.32 -5.80 7.67
N GLY A 129 -15.31 -5.54 6.82
CA GLY A 129 -14.09 -6.35 6.79
C GLY A 129 -13.14 -6.15 7.98
N ASP A 130 -13.41 -5.16 8.83
CA ASP A 130 -12.65 -4.89 10.08
C ASP A 130 -13.34 -5.42 11.33
N THR A 131 -14.52 -6.05 11.17
CA THR A 131 -15.44 -6.39 12.26
C THR A 131 -15.41 -7.89 12.62
N ASP A 132 -14.58 -8.68 11.94
CA ASP A 132 -14.45 -10.13 12.17
C ASP A 132 -13.43 -10.46 13.32
N GLU A 133 -12.99 -9.47 14.09
CA GLU A 133 -12.28 -9.63 15.38
C GLU A 133 -13.23 -9.30 16.55
N GLU A 134 -14.35 -10.01 16.67
CA GLU A 134 -15.06 -10.32 17.93
C GLU A 134 -15.60 -11.75 17.88
#